data_AF-A0A419YX19-F1
#
_entry.id   AF-A0A419YX19-F1
#
_cell.length_a   1.000
_cell.length_b   1.000
_cell.length_c   1.000
_cell.angle_alpha   90.00
_cell.angle_beta   90.00
_cell.angle_gamma   90.00
#
_symmetry.space_group_name_H-M   'P 1'
#
loop_
_entity.id
_entity.type
_entity.pdbx_description
1 polymer ?
#
loop_
_entity_poly.entity_id
_entity_poly.type
_entity_poly.pdbx_seq_one_letter_code
_entity_poly.pdbx_strand_id
1 'polypeptide(L)'
;MTFRSLVDALLGRKRQEPSTRSVQHVAVTPRLSQQFELPAQWALQQEDEHIAVFRNAVGDVLTINFFMAVPDIGAPIDDVDALRAFYRHTTEAAGLALVETELAQLTTLSAVRTLFKARMDPIHGFAFVGSYTLPFADRSYVIKVQSVEQGVTGMREAAIMVLMGPPEIDEITGELIGWTQDPYDPGYRAEFMRNQADEQKFDAQFPDHPLSKVRRYLAELESGVRVDPAIRGLQPFSYPAQEH
;
A
#
# COMPACT_ATOMS: atom_id res chain seq x y z
N MET A 1 -12.18 4.23 12.17
CA MET A 1 -11.27 5.30 11.72
C MET A 1 -11.08 5.07 10.23
N THR A 2 -11.39 6.05 9.41
CA THR A 2 -11.60 5.91 7.95
C THR A 2 -10.31 5.62 7.18
N PHE A 3 -10.38 4.97 6.03
CA PHE A 3 -9.39 4.79 4.97
C PHE A 3 -8.71 6.13 4.63
N ARG A 4 -9.42 7.24 4.86
CA ARG A 4 -8.88 8.61 4.87
C ARG A 4 -7.63 8.79 5.76
N SER A 5 -7.56 8.13 6.91
CA SER A 5 -6.40 8.10 7.82
C SER A 5 -5.27 7.23 7.25
N LEU A 6 -5.62 6.14 6.55
CA LEU A 6 -4.65 5.34 5.80
C LEU A 6 -4.06 6.16 4.65
N VAL A 7 -4.87 6.91 3.91
CA VAL A 7 -4.45 7.85 2.85
C VAL A 7 -3.57 8.97 3.41
N ASP A 8 -3.96 9.59 4.52
CA ASP A 8 -3.15 10.62 5.18
C ASP A 8 -1.80 10.04 5.65
N ALA A 9 -1.80 8.80 6.15
CA ALA A 9 -0.59 8.05 6.51
C ALA A 9 0.21 7.53 5.29
N LEU A 10 -0.44 7.25 4.16
CA LEU A 10 0.15 6.86 2.87
C LEU A 10 0.89 8.05 2.25
N LEU A 11 0.37 9.28 2.43
CA LEU A 11 0.91 10.52 1.90
C LEU A 11 1.79 11.30 2.88
N GLY A 12 2.05 10.76 4.08
CA GLY A 12 2.90 11.40 5.10
C GLY A 12 2.34 12.71 5.66
N ARG A 13 1.03 12.97 5.54
CA ARG A 13 0.38 14.17 6.06
C ARG A 13 0.03 13.95 7.53
N LYS A 14 0.82 14.53 8.44
CA LYS A 14 0.52 14.49 9.89
C LYS A 14 -0.78 15.24 10.18
N ARG A 15 -1.76 14.59 10.82
CA ARG A 15 -2.74 15.31 11.65
C ARG A 15 -2.12 15.64 12.99
N GLN A 16 -2.15 16.91 13.38
CA GLN A 16 -2.01 17.33 14.78
C GLN A 16 -3.38 17.27 15.43
N GLU A 17 -3.54 16.43 16.45
CA GLU A 17 -4.62 16.56 17.43
C GLU A 17 -4.04 16.56 18.86
N PRO A 18 -4.70 17.25 19.81
CA PRO A 18 -4.07 17.69 21.04
C PRO A 18 -3.98 16.58 22.10
N SER A 19 -2.87 16.59 22.83
CA SER A 19 -2.58 15.69 23.93
C SER A 19 -3.45 15.96 25.15
N THR A 20 -4.23 14.96 25.59
CA THR A 20 -4.76 14.89 26.96
C THR A 20 -4.19 13.65 27.64
N ARG A 21 -3.35 13.87 28.67
CA ARG A 21 -2.84 12.82 29.56
C ARG A 21 -3.94 12.36 30.52
N SER A 22 -4.15 11.06 30.58
CA SER A 22 -4.70 10.38 31.75
C SER A 22 -3.82 9.18 32.08
N VAL A 23 -3.19 9.22 33.26
CA VAL A 23 -2.38 8.13 33.80
C VAL A 23 -3.32 7.12 34.44
N GLN A 24 -3.38 5.90 33.89
CA GLN A 24 -3.92 4.73 34.57
C GLN A 24 -3.01 3.52 34.30
N HIS A 25 -2.86 2.68 35.32
CA HIS A 25 -1.99 1.50 35.40
C HIS A 25 -1.86 0.74 34.06
N VAL A 26 -0.67 0.79 33.48
CA VAL A 26 -0.39 0.22 32.16
C VAL A 26 0.06 -1.23 32.37
N ALA A 27 -0.80 -2.19 32.03
CA ALA A 27 -0.30 -3.46 31.53
C ALA A 27 0.58 -3.11 30.33
N VAL A 28 1.87 -3.47 30.37
CA VAL A 28 2.82 -3.10 29.32
C VAL A 28 2.35 -3.73 28.01
N THR A 29 1.66 -2.96 27.18
CA THR A 29 1.31 -3.39 25.82
C THR A 29 2.63 -3.63 25.09
N PRO A 30 2.81 -4.78 24.43
CA PRO A 30 4.01 -5.04 23.65
C PRO A 30 4.18 -3.95 22.60
N ARG A 31 5.42 -3.51 22.39
CA ARG A 31 5.74 -2.56 21.31
C ARG A 31 5.43 -3.20 19.95
N LEU A 32 4.94 -2.42 18.99
CA LEU A 32 4.62 -2.89 17.63
C LEU A 32 5.83 -3.58 16.98
N SER A 33 7.02 -3.03 17.15
CA SER A 33 8.30 -3.57 16.68
C SER A 33 8.67 -4.93 17.28
N GLN A 34 8.06 -5.30 18.42
CA GLN A 34 8.25 -6.60 19.07
C GLN A 34 7.16 -7.60 18.67
N GLN A 35 6.04 -7.13 18.12
CA GLN A 35 4.93 -7.98 17.67
C GLN A 35 5.11 -8.55 16.26
N PHE A 36 6.06 -7.97 15.50
CA PHE A 36 6.37 -8.38 14.13
C PHE A 36 7.88 -8.56 13.97
N GLU A 37 8.32 -9.78 13.65
CA GLU A 37 9.70 -10.05 13.24
C GLU A 37 9.84 -9.75 11.75
N LEU A 38 10.50 -8.65 11.41
CA LEU A 38 10.70 -8.19 10.03
C LEU A 38 12.03 -8.70 9.45
N PRO A 39 12.17 -8.74 8.10
CA PRO A 39 13.46 -8.98 7.45
C PRO A 39 14.56 -8.03 7.95
N ALA A 40 15.78 -8.54 8.13
CA ALA A 40 16.89 -7.85 8.81
C ALA A 40 17.32 -6.51 8.18
N GLN A 41 16.96 -6.26 6.93
CA GLN A 41 17.24 -5.00 6.23
C GLN A 41 16.47 -3.79 6.79
N TRP A 42 15.45 -4.01 7.61
CA TRP A 42 14.60 -2.95 8.17
C TRP A 42 15.07 -2.56 9.57
N ALA A 43 15.70 -1.38 9.69
CA ALA A 43 16.16 -0.84 10.96
C ALA A 43 15.11 0.10 11.57
N LEU A 44 14.70 -0.17 12.81
CA LEU A 44 13.75 0.68 13.55
C LEU A 44 14.33 2.10 13.73
N GLN A 45 13.51 3.10 13.40
CA GLN A 45 13.87 4.53 13.51
C GLN A 45 13.07 5.22 14.61
N GLN A 46 11.77 4.98 14.65
CA GLN A 46 10.85 5.61 15.58
C GLN A 46 9.70 4.65 15.89
N GLU A 47 9.17 4.73 17.10
CA GLU A 47 7.99 3.99 17.50
C GLU A 47 7.17 4.74 18.54
N ASP A 48 5.85 4.63 18.41
CA ASP A 48 4.88 4.91 19.46
C ASP A 48 3.78 3.82 19.49
N GLU A 49 2.68 4.06 20.18
CA GLU A 49 1.58 3.10 20.34
C GLU A 49 0.77 2.84 19.05
N HIS A 50 0.88 3.72 18.06
CA HIS A 50 0.13 3.67 16.81
C HIS A 50 1.00 3.35 15.60
N ILE A 51 2.30 3.65 15.65
CA ILE A 51 3.19 3.42 14.50
C ILE A 51 4.60 3.02 14.92
N ALA A 52 5.14 2.01 14.25
CA ALA A 52 6.58 1.75 14.21
C ALA A 52 7.11 2.04 12.79
N VAL A 53 8.16 2.86 12.69
CA VAL A 53 8.78 3.32 11.44
C VAL A 53 10.16 2.70 11.33
N PHE A 54 10.41 2.04 10.20
CA PHE A 54 11.67 1.40 9.85
C PHE A 54 12.20 1.99 8.56
N ARG A 55 13.52 1.96 8.40
CA ARG A 55 14.21 2.32 7.16
C ARG A 55 15.23 1.28 6.78
N ASN A 56 15.40 1.06 5.49
CA ASN A 56 16.51 0.26 4.98
C ASN A 56 17.69 1.16 4.55
N ALA A 57 18.80 0.53 4.15
CA ALA A 57 20.04 1.24 3.80
C ALA A 57 19.91 2.19 2.59
N VAL A 58 18.94 1.95 1.70
CA VAL A 58 18.69 2.79 0.52
C VAL A 58 17.62 3.87 0.77
N GLY A 59 17.14 3.99 2.01
CA GLY A 59 16.23 5.05 2.44
C GLY A 59 14.74 4.77 2.24
N ASP A 60 14.38 3.59 1.71
CA ASP A 60 12.98 3.16 1.63
C ASP A 60 12.43 2.93 3.04
N VAL A 61 11.11 3.05 3.17
CA VAL A 61 10.45 3.07 4.47
C VAL A 61 9.49 1.90 4.59
N LEU A 62 9.54 1.23 5.73
CA LEU A 62 8.50 0.31 6.17
C LEU A 62 7.83 0.90 7.42
N THR A 63 6.51 0.80 7.52
CA THR A 63 5.79 1.16 8.74
C THR A 63 4.84 0.04 9.15
N ILE A 64 4.74 -0.23 10.45
CA ILE A 64 3.65 -0.99 11.03
C ILE A 64 2.71 0.02 11.66
N ASN A 65 1.49 0.13 11.16
CA ASN A 65 0.47 1.04 11.68
C ASN A 65 -0.56 0.22 12.45
N PHE A 66 -0.95 0.69 13.62
CA PHE A 66 -1.96 0.08 14.46
C PHE A 66 -3.16 1.01 14.61
N PHE A 67 -4.33 0.52 14.20
CA PHE A 67 -5.59 1.26 14.27
C PHE A 67 -6.52 0.57 15.26
N MET A 68 -6.81 1.25 16.38
CA MET A 68 -7.78 0.78 17.38
C MET A 68 -9.20 1.22 17.00
N ALA A 69 -9.67 0.72 15.85
CA ALA A 69 -11.02 0.94 15.36
C ALA A 69 -11.44 -0.21 14.43
N VAL A 70 -12.76 -0.42 14.34
CA VAL A 70 -13.37 -1.33 13.35
C VAL A 70 -12.80 -1.01 11.96
N PRO A 71 -12.22 -1.99 11.25
CA PRO A 71 -11.78 -1.83 9.86
C PRO A 71 -12.93 -1.39 8.97
N ASP A 72 -12.62 -0.59 7.97
CA ASP A 72 -13.60 -0.05 7.04
C ASP A 72 -13.46 -0.63 5.63
N ILE A 73 -13.06 -1.91 5.56
CA ILE A 73 -13.02 -2.68 4.32
C ILE A 73 -14.46 -2.97 3.91
N GLY A 74 -14.95 -2.23 2.92
CA GLY A 74 -16.34 -2.25 2.46
C GLY A 74 -16.69 -3.40 1.52
N ALA A 75 -15.85 -4.43 1.43
CA ALA A 75 -16.04 -5.57 0.54
C ALA A 75 -15.67 -6.89 1.25
N PRO A 76 -16.33 -8.02 0.92
CA PRO A 76 -15.92 -9.35 1.37
C PRO A 76 -14.47 -9.65 1.01
N ILE A 77 -13.70 -10.26 1.92
CA ILE A 77 -12.27 -10.54 1.67
C ILE A 77 -12.06 -11.68 0.67
N ASP A 78 -13.02 -12.57 0.53
CA ASP A 78 -13.05 -13.69 -0.41
C ASP A 78 -13.58 -13.30 -1.79
N ASP A 79 -14.10 -12.08 -1.95
CA ASP A 79 -14.47 -11.48 -3.23
C ASP A 79 -13.40 -10.48 -3.67
N VAL A 80 -12.40 -10.98 -4.40
CA VAL A 80 -11.28 -10.17 -4.87
C VAL A 80 -11.72 -9.05 -5.83
N ASP A 81 -12.78 -9.25 -6.60
CA ASP A 81 -13.26 -8.26 -7.55
C ASP A 81 -14.00 -7.13 -6.84
N ALA A 82 -14.79 -7.44 -5.81
CA ALA A 82 -15.35 -6.43 -4.92
C ALA A 82 -14.26 -5.66 -4.16
N LEU A 83 -13.19 -6.33 -3.69
CA LEU A 83 -12.05 -5.64 -3.08
C LEU A 83 -11.38 -4.69 -4.07
N ARG A 84 -11.12 -5.13 -5.31
CA ARG A 84 -10.53 -4.29 -6.36
C ARG A 84 -11.38 -3.06 -6.64
N ALA A 85 -12.70 -3.22 -6.76
CA ALA A 85 -13.63 -2.11 -6.93
C ALA A 85 -13.64 -1.16 -5.72
N PHE A 86 -13.70 -1.70 -4.51
CA PHE A 86 -13.67 -0.93 -3.27
C PHE A 86 -12.40 -0.07 -3.18
N TYR A 87 -11.21 -0.67 -3.33
CA TYR A 87 -9.96 0.07 -3.21
C TYR A 87 -9.79 1.08 -4.35
N ARG A 88 -10.13 0.73 -5.59
CA ARG A 88 -10.13 1.66 -6.73
C ARG A 88 -10.90 2.94 -6.42
N HIS A 89 -12.16 2.83 -6.01
CA HIS A 89 -12.99 3.99 -5.71
C HIS A 89 -12.51 4.77 -4.50
N THR A 90 -12.05 4.08 -3.45
CA THR A 90 -11.65 4.75 -2.21
C THR A 90 -10.31 5.48 -2.36
N THR A 91 -9.44 5.02 -3.26
CA THR A 91 -8.11 5.62 -3.48
C THR A 91 -8.12 6.73 -4.53
N GLU A 92 -9.07 6.71 -5.46
CA GLU A 92 -9.19 7.74 -6.51
C GLU A 92 -9.28 9.15 -5.90
N ALA A 93 -10.13 9.35 -4.90
CA ALA A 93 -10.30 10.64 -4.22
C ALA A 93 -9.02 11.13 -3.49
N ALA A 94 -8.06 10.23 -3.26
CA ALA A 94 -6.76 10.51 -2.67
C ALA A 94 -5.67 10.83 -3.71
N GLY A 95 -6.00 10.79 -5.00
CA GLY A 95 -5.02 10.94 -6.08
C GLY A 95 -4.08 9.73 -6.21
N LEU A 96 -4.54 8.55 -5.79
CA LEU A 96 -3.78 7.29 -5.84
C LEU A 96 -4.34 6.39 -6.93
N ALA A 97 -3.46 5.92 -7.81
CA ALA A 97 -3.78 4.94 -8.82
C ALA A 97 -3.61 3.51 -8.27
N LEU A 98 -4.62 2.66 -8.47
CA LEU A 98 -4.53 1.24 -8.16
C LEU A 98 -3.55 0.54 -9.12
N VAL A 99 -2.59 -0.20 -8.57
CA VAL A 99 -1.67 -1.04 -9.35
C VAL A 99 -2.01 -2.52 -9.15
N GLU A 100 -2.17 -2.95 -7.90
CA GLU A 100 -2.57 -4.33 -7.54
C GLU A 100 -3.42 -4.34 -6.26
N THR A 101 -4.40 -5.25 -6.21
CA THR A 101 -5.12 -5.67 -5.00
C THR A 101 -5.40 -7.16 -5.08
N GLU A 102 -4.98 -7.89 -4.04
CA GLU A 102 -5.12 -9.34 -3.95
C GLU A 102 -5.49 -9.75 -2.52
N LEU A 103 -6.23 -10.86 -2.39
CA LEU A 103 -6.26 -11.62 -1.13
C LEU A 103 -4.90 -12.28 -0.94
N ALA A 104 -4.31 -12.13 0.24
CA ALA A 104 -3.02 -12.72 0.57
C ALA A 104 -3.06 -13.39 1.94
N GLN A 105 -2.01 -14.15 2.23
CA GLN A 105 -1.79 -14.72 3.55
C GLN A 105 -0.47 -14.22 4.08
N LEU A 106 -0.51 -13.61 5.25
CA LEU A 106 0.68 -13.22 5.99
C LEU A 106 0.84 -14.20 7.14
N THR A 107 1.79 -15.13 7.03
CA THR A 107 1.87 -16.33 7.87
C THR A 107 0.61 -17.21 7.76
N THR A 108 -0.23 -17.26 8.79
CA THR A 108 -1.52 -17.98 8.80
C THR A 108 -2.72 -17.03 8.83
N LEU A 109 -2.49 -15.72 8.72
CA LEU A 109 -3.54 -14.70 8.81
C LEU A 109 -3.93 -14.23 7.43
N SER A 110 -5.23 -14.21 7.16
CA SER A 110 -5.78 -13.57 5.97
C SER A 110 -5.46 -12.08 5.99
N ALA A 111 -4.94 -11.59 4.88
CA ALA A 111 -4.56 -10.21 4.70
C ALA A 111 -5.10 -9.71 3.36
N VAL A 112 -5.37 -8.40 3.29
CA VAL A 112 -5.54 -7.75 1.99
C VAL A 112 -4.20 -7.16 1.58
N ARG A 113 -3.68 -7.58 0.42
CA ARG A 113 -2.48 -6.99 -0.18
C ARG A 113 -2.90 -5.90 -1.15
N THR A 114 -2.35 -4.71 -1.00
CA THR A 114 -2.59 -3.60 -1.93
C THR A 114 -1.28 -2.99 -2.41
N LEU A 115 -1.31 -2.38 -3.59
CA LEU A 115 -0.22 -1.62 -4.17
C LEU A 115 -0.78 -0.44 -4.96
N PHE A 116 -0.36 0.75 -4.57
CA PHE A 116 -0.79 2.01 -5.17
C PHE A 116 0.40 2.77 -5.74
N LYS A 117 0.11 3.56 -6.78
CA LYS A 117 1.01 4.56 -7.36
C LYS A 117 0.47 5.94 -7.00
N ALA A 118 1.36 6.85 -6.62
CA ALA A 118 1.05 8.24 -6.27
C ALA A 118 1.92 9.19 -7.08
N ARG A 119 1.36 10.33 -7.50
CA ARG A 119 2.17 11.44 -8.00
C ARG A 119 2.86 12.12 -6.81
N MET A 120 4.15 12.41 -6.96
CA MET A 120 4.86 13.23 -5.99
C MET A 120 4.70 14.71 -6.36
N ASP A 121 4.45 15.55 -5.36
CA ASP A 121 4.28 17.00 -5.46
C ASP A 121 5.02 17.65 -4.27
N PRO A 122 5.89 18.67 -4.46
CA PRO A 122 6.29 19.32 -5.73
C PRO A 122 7.42 18.61 -6.47
N ILE A 123 7.96 17.53 -5.90
CA ILE A 123 9.04 16.77 -6.53
C ILE A 123 8.40 15.91 -7.61
N HIS A 124 8.64 16.22 -8.89
CA HIS A 124 8.17 15.39 -10.00
C HIS A 124 8.59 13.92 -9.80
N GLY A 125 7.75 12.99 -10.25
CA GLY A 125 7.99 11.55 -10.18
C GLY A 125 6.86 10.78 -9.48
N PHE A 126 7.11 9.51 -9.23
CA PHE A 126 6.17 8.59 -8.63
C PHE A 126 6.65 8.03 -7.29
N ALA A 127 5.71 7.91 -6.36
CA ALA A 127 5.83 7.09 -5.17
C ALA A 127 4.99 5.84 -5.35
N PHE A 128 5.51 4.70 -4.87
CA PHE A 128 4.79 3.44 -4.86
C PHE A 128 4.66 2.97 -3.43
N VAL A 129 3.46 2.55 -3.06
CA VAL A 129 3.15 2.14 -1.70
C VAL A 129 2.40 0.84 -1.71
N GLY A 130 3.00 -0.18 -1.12
CA GLY A 130 2.42 -1.50 -0.93
C GLY A 130 2.08 -1.75 0.53
N SER A 131 1.06 -2.56 0.80
CA SER A 131 0.76 -2.98 2.17
C SER A 131 0.13 -4.36 2.26
N TYR A 132 0.28 -4.96 3.44
CA TYR A 132 -0.60 -6.00 3.96
C TYR A 132 -1.46 -5.41 5.09
N THR A 133 -2.77 -5.49 4.94
CA THR A 133 -3.74 -5.13 5.98
C THR A 133 -4.22 -6.40 6.67
N LEU A 134 -4.05 -6.49 7.99
CA LEU A 134 -4.57 -7.54 8.86
C LEU A 134 -5.79 -7.00 9.63
N PRO A 135 -7.01 -7.29 9.15
CA PRO A 135 -8.24 -6.78 9.77
C PRO A 135 -8.77 -7.72 10.86
N PHE A 136 -9.13 -7.15 12.00
CA PHE A 136 -9.77 -7.83 13.13
C PHE A 136 -11.08 -7.13 13.51
N ALA A 137 -11.90 -7.73 14.36
CA ALA A 137 -13.24 -7.23 14.67
C ALA A 137 -13.27 -5.76 15.14
N ASP A 138 -12.28 -5.34 15.93
CA ASP A 138 -12.24 -4.01 16.57
C ASP A 138 -10.98 -3.19 16.26
N ARG A 139 -10.06 -3.73 15.44
CA ARG A 139 -8.75 -3.13 15.17
C ARG A 139 -8.14 -3.63 13.86
N SER A 140 -7.08 -2.99 13.40
CA SER A 140 -6.25 -3.52 12.31
C SER A 140 -4.77 -3.21 12.49
N TYR A 141 -3.94 -4.03 11.86
CA TYR A 141 -2.52 -3.75 11.65
C TYR A 141 -2.26 -3.60 10.16
N VAL A 142 -1.48 -2.60 9.77
CA VAL A 142 -1.07 -2.38 8.38
C VAL A 142 0.45 -2.34 8.30
N ILE A 143 1.03 -3.37 7.69
CA ILE A 143 2.44 -3.41 7.34
C ILE A 143 2.58 -2.80 5.95
N LYS A 144 3.15 -1.60 5.88
CA LYS A 144 3.26 -0.79 4.68
C LYS A 144 4.72 -0.65 4.29
N VAL A 145 5.02 -0.78 3.01
CA VAL A 145 6.33 -0.48 2.41
C VAL A 145 6.16 0.60 1.36
N GLN A 146 7.07 1.57 1.32
CA GLN A 146 7.04 2.65 0.35
C GLN A 146 8.43 2.90 -0.23
N SER A 147 8.45 3.16 -1.52
CA SER A 147 9.63 3.60 -2.25
C SER A 147 9.24 4.73 -3.21
N VAL A 148 10.17 5.65 -3.42
CA VAL A 148 9.95 6.86 -4.22
C VAL A 148 11.01 6.95 -5.30
N GLU A 149 10.67 7.51 -6.46
CA GLU A 149 11.66 7.85 -7.46
C GLU A 149 12.64 8.89 -6.88
N GLN A 150 13.93 8.71 -7.19
CA GLN A 150 14.99 9.60 -6.78
C GLN A 150 15.87 9.94 -7.98
N GLY A 151 16.33 11.18 -8.06
CA GLY A 151 17.16 11.63 -9.17
C GLY A 151 16.35 11.82 -10.45
N VAL A 152 16.76 11.14 -11.53
CA VAL A 152 16.07 11.22 -12.84
C VAL A 152 14.82 10.35 -12.82
N THR A 153 13.65 10.98 -12.86
CA THR A 153 12.34 10.32 -12.77
C THR A 153 11.78 9.96 -14.16
N GLY A 154 10.89 8.96 -14.22
CA GLY A 154 10.23 8.56 -15.47
C GLY A 154 11.11 7.75 -16.43
N MET A 155 12.28 7.31 -15.98
CA MET A 155 13.22 6.53 -16.81
C MET A 155 12.64 5.18 -17.22
N ARG A 156 11.91 4.52 -16.32
CA ARG A 156 11.23 3.26 -16.63
C ARG A 156 10.15 3.48 -17.68
N GLU A 157 9.28 4.48 -17.46
CA GLU A 157 8.24 4.84 -18.41
C GLU A 157 8.79 5.16 -19.80
N ALA A 158 9.83 6.00 -19.89
CA ALA A 158 10.45 6.37 -21.16
C ALA A 158 11.07 5.16 -21.89
N ALA A 159 11.79 4.29 -21.16
CA ALA A 159 12.41 3.11 -21.74
C ALA A 159 11.36 2.10 -22.26
N ILE A 160 10.28 1.89 -21.51
CA ILE A 160 9.18 1.01 -21.95
C ILE A 160 8.45 1.61 -23.15
N MET A 161 8.23 2.92 -23.18
CA MET A 161 7.64 3.59 -24.34
C MET A 161 8.51 3.41 -25.60
N VAL A 162 9.83 3.53 -25.49
CA VAL A 162 10.73 3.24 -26.61
C VAL A 162 10.66 1.78 -27.04
N LEU A 163 10.59 0.84 -26.08
CA LEU A 163 10.53 -0.60 -26.36
C LEU A 163 9.25 -1.00 -27.10
N MET A 164 8.11 -0.40 -26.76
CA MET A 164 6.82 -0.72 -27.36
C MET A 164 6.56 0.02 -28.67
N GLY A 165 7.40 0.97 -29.02
CA GLY A 165 7.22 1.86 -30.16
C GLY A 165 6.41 3.11 -29.80
N PRO A 166 6.40 4.12 -30.69
CA PRO A 166 5.69 5.37 -30.44
C PRO A 166 4.21 5.08 -30.14
N PRO A 167 3.69 5.55 -28.99
CA PRO A 167 2.28 5.37 -28.68
C PRO A 167 1.42 6.12 -29.68
N GLU A 168 0.27 5.55 -30.02
CA GLU A 168 -0.76 6.29 -30.74
C GLU A 168 -1.30 7.40 -29.83
N ILE A 169 -1.56 8.58 -30.40
CA ILE A 169 -2.05 9.74 -29.67
C ILE A 169 -3.45 10.04 -30.18
N ASP A 170 -4.41 10.17 -29.28
CA ASP A 170 -5.74 10.64 -29.62
C ASP A 170 -5.66 12.11 -30.05
N GLU A 171 -6.02 12.40 -31.31
CA GLU A 171 -5.89 13.75 -31.88
C GLU A 171 -6.80 14.79 -31.21
N ILE A 172 -7.86 14.36 -30.53
CA ILE A 172 -8.83 15.25 -29.87
C ILE A 172 -8.38 15.54 -28.44
N THR A 173 -7.97 14.52 -27.69
CA THR A 173 -7.62 14.66 -26.26
C THR A 173 -6.14 14.88 -26.01
N GLY A 174 -5.27 14.51 -26.97
CA GLY A 174 -3.82 14.50 -26.81
C GLY A 174 -3.30 13.36 -25.92
N GLU A 175 -4.16 12.43 -25.52
CA GLU A 175 -3.79 11.32 -24.64
C GLU A 175 -3.13 10.18 -25.40
N LEU A 176 -2.26 9.43 -24.71
CA LEU A 176 -1.63 8.24 -25.26
C LEU A 176 -2.61 7.07 -25.22
N ILE A 177 -3.02 6.58 -26.39
CA ILE A 177 -4.00 5.49 -26.52
C ILE A 177 -3.42 4.20 -25.92
N GLY A 178 -4.15 3.62 -24.96
CA GLY A 178 -3.80 2.37 -24.31
C GLY A 178 -2.65 2.45 -23.29
N TRP A 179 -1.99 3.61 -23.13
CA TRP A 179 -0.88 3.75 -22.18
C TRP A 179 -1.33 3.66 -20.73
N THR A 180 -2.44 4.33 -20.38
CA THR A 180 -3.04 4.33 -19.04
C THR A 180 -4.33 3.52 -19.03
N GLN A 181 -4.45 2.58 -18.09
CA GLN A 181 -5.65 1.74 -17.94
C GLN A 181 -5.74 1.18 -16.53
N ASP A 182 -6.96 0.95 -16.06
CA ASP A 182 -7.18 0.19 -14.82
C ASP A 182 -6.63 -1.24 -14.96
N PRO A 183 -6.05 -1.81 -13.90
CA PRO A 183 -5.53 -3.18 -13.93
C PRO A 183 -6.58 -4.28 -14.14
N TYR A 184 -7.84 -4.02 -13.80
CA TYR A 184 -8.87 -5.06 -13.68
C TYR A 184 -10.17 -4.72 -14.42
N ASP A 185 -10.45 -3.46 -14.72
CA ASP A 185 -11.64 -3.00 -15.44
C ASP A 185 -11.26 -2.13 -16.67
N PRO A 186 -11.23 -2.69 -17.89
CA PRO A 186 -10.83 -1.95 -19.09
C PRO A 186 -11.79 -0.79 -19.43
N GLY A 187 -13.00 -0.76 -18.88
CA GLY A 187 -13.99 0.31 -19.06
C GLY A 187 -13.84 1.47 -18.07
N TYR A 188 -13.14 1.27 -16.96
CA TYR A 188 -12.99 2.29 -15.92
C TYR A 188 -11.98 3.38 -16.32
N ARG A 189 -12.30 4.63 -15.99
CA ARG A 189 -11.44 5.80 -16.23
C ARG A 189 -11.42 6.69 -15.00
N ALA A 190 -10.23 7.12 -14.61
CA ALA A 190 -9.97 8.08 -13.54
C ALA A 190 -8.90 9.09 -14.00
N GLU A 191 -8.81 10.23 -13.30
CA GLU A 191 -7.82 11.28 -13.59
C GLU A 191 -6.36 10.78 -13.48
N PHE A 192 -6.13 9.78 -12.62
CA PHE A 192 -4.83 9.16 -12.45
C PHE A 192 -4.97 7.64 -12.34
N MET A 193 -4.33 6.93 -13.27
CA MET A 193 -4.29 5.48 -13.34
C MET A 193 -2.85 5.00 -13.49
N ARG A 194 -2.64 3.71 -13.23
CA ARG A 194 -1.39 3.04 -13.60
C ARG A 194 -1.21 3.10 -15.13
N ASN A 195 0.01 2.89 -15.57
CA ASN A 195 0.35 2.80 -16.99
C ASN A 195 1.00 1.46 -17.35
N GLN A 196 1.23 1.21 -18.64
CA GLN A 196 1.82 -0.05 -19.11
C GLN A 196 3.21 -0.32 -18.53
N ALA A 197 4.01 0.71 -18.22
CA ALA A 197 5.32 0.52 -17.60
C ALA A 197 5.21 -0.07 -16.18
N ASP A 198 4.05 0.06 -15.51
CA ASP A 198 3.80 -0.52 -14.19
C ASP A 198 3.60 -2.05 -14.22
N GLU A 199 3.56 -2.69 -15.40
CA GLU A 199 3.43 -4.14 -15.49
C GLU A 199 4.61 -4.91 -14.84
N GLN A 200 4.29 -5.99 -14.13
CA GLN A 200 5.26 -6.80 -13.39
C GLN A 200 6.34 -7.43 -14.28
N LYS A 201 6.03 -7.72 -15.55
CA LYS A 201 6.98 -8.32 -16.51
C LYS A 201 8.26 -7.49 -16.71
N PHE A 202 8.21 -6.20 -16.41
CA PHE A 202 9.35 -5.30 -16.54
C PHE A 202 10.23 -5.24 -15.29
N ASP A 203 9.80 -5.80 -14.15
CA ASP A 203 10.52 -5.60 -12.89
C ASP A 203 11.96 -6.14 -12.90
N ALA A 204 12.21 -7.25 -13.61
CA ALA A 204 13.56 -7.79 -13.74
C ALA A 204 14.52 -6.88 -14.52
N GLN A 205 14.00 -6.03 -15.42
CA GLN A 205 14.79 -5.07 -16.19
C GLN A 205 15.06 -3.78 -15.41
N PHE A 206 14.23 -3.49 -14.41
CA PHE A 206 14.31 -2.26 -13.59
C PHE A 206 14.35 -2.60 -12.09
N PRO A 207 15.31 -3.40 -11.61
CA PRO A 207 15.30 -3.93 -10.24
C PRO A 207 15.36 -2.85 -9.15
N ASP A 208 15.99 -1.71 -9.45
CA ASP A 208 16.10 -0.57 -8.54
C ASP A 208 14.95 0.43 -8.65
N HIS A 209 14.04 0.24 -9.62
CA HIS A 209 12.87 1.10 -9.76
C HIS A 209 11.95 0.94 -8.54
N PRO A 210 11.38 2.03 -8.00
CA PRO A 210 10.56 2.01 -6.79
C PRO A 210 9.45 0.94 -6.80
N LEU A 211 8.73 0.79 -7.90
CA LEU A 211 7.68 -0.24 -8.05
C LEU A 211 8.24 -1.66 -7.89
N SER A 212 9.37 -1.96 -8.54
CA SER A 212 10.01 -3.28 -8.50
C SER A 212 10.53 -3.57 -7.09
N LYS A 213 11.10 -2.58 -6.43
CA LYS A 213 11.50 -2.68 -5.02
C LYS A 213 10.31 -2.97 -4.11
N VAL A 214 9.21 -2.23 -4.25
CA VAL A 214 8.01 -2.43 -3.43
C VAL A 214 7.42 -3.83 -3.61
N ARG A 215 7.25 -4.31 -4.85
CA ARG A 215 6.79 -5.69 -5.10
C ARG A 215 7.70 -6.73 -4.47
N ARG A 216 9.01 -6.54 -4.59
CA ARG A 216 10.00 -7.42 -3.96
C ARG A 216 9.89 -7.39 -2.43
N TYR A 217 9.76 -6.22 -1.82
CA TYR A 217 9.57 -6.09 -0.37
C TYR A 217 8.28 -6.75 0.10
N LEU A 218 7.17 -6.63 -0.64
CA LEU A 218 5.92 -7.33 -0.32
C LEU A 218 6.13 -8.85 -0.34
N ALA A 219 6.77 -9.39 -1.38
CA ALA A 219 7.06 -10.83 -1.47
C ALA A 219 7.98 -11.31 -0.33
N GLU A 220 9.02 -10.52 0.01
CA GLU A 220 9.90 -10.81 1.14
C GLU A 220 9.13 -10.81 2.48
N LEU A 221 8.22 -9.86 2.68
CA LEU A 221 7.34 -9.83 3.86
C LEU A 221 6.41 -11.05 3.91
N GLU A 222 5.79 -11.43 2.79
CA GLU A 222 4.88 -12.58 2.70
C GLU A 222 5.57 -13.88 3.16
N SER A 223 6.82 -14.07 2.74
CA SER A 223 7.63 -15.25 3.07
C SER A 223 8.32 -15.19 4.44
N GLY A 224 8.64 -13.99 4.93
CA GLY A 224 9.65 -13.79 5.96
C GLY A 224 9.15 -13.18 7.26
N VAL A 225 8.00 -12.52 7.27
CA VAL A 225 7.50 -11.89 8.50
C VAL A 225 7.00 -12.95 9.48
N ARG A 226 7.28 -12.76 10.77
CA ARG A 226 6.60 -13.52 11.82
C ARG A 226 5.71 -12.60 12.63
N VAL A 227 4.50 -13.06 12.89
CA VAL A 227 3.50 -12.34 13.68
C VAL A 227 3.38 -13.00 15.06
N ASP A 228 3.38 -12.17 16.10
CA ASP A 228 3.18 -12.57 17.50
C ASP A 228 1.93 -13.47 17.64
N PRO A 229 2.02 -14.63 18.33
CA PRO A 229 0.88 -15.50 18.57
C PRO A 229 -0.35 -14.80 19.17
N ALA A 230 -0.17 -13.75 19.98
CA ALA A 230 -1.27 -12.99 20.57
C ALA A 230 -2.15 -12.32 19.51
N ILE A 231 -1.56 -11.89 18.38
CA ILE A 231 -2.32 -11.32 17.25
C ILE A 231 -3.13 -12.41 16.54
N ARG A 232 -2.62 -13.65 16.49
CA ARG A 232 -3.31 -14.76 15.83
C ARG A 232 -4.59 -15.21 16.54
N GLY A 233 -4.69 -14.92 17.84
CA GLY A 233 -5.88 -15.21 18.64
C GLY A 233 -6.98 -14.16 18.57
N LEU A 234 -6.78 -13.06 17.84
CA LEU A 234 -7.77 -12.00 17.72
C LEU A 234 -8.96 -12.44 16.87
N GLN A 235 -10.14 -11.92 17.21
CA GLN A 235 -11.36 -12.20 16.45
C GLN A 235 -11.25 -11.61 15.03
N PRO A 236 -11.48 -12.41 13.97
CA PRO A 236 -11.46 -11.93 12.60
C PRO A 236 -12.49 -10.81 12.37
N PHE A 237 -12.18 -9.90 11.44
CA PHE A 237 -13.14 -8.90 11.00
C PHE A 237 -14.34 -9.54 10.29
N SER A 238 -15.54 -9.05 10.58
CA SER A 238 -16.77 -9.44 9.87
C SER A 238 -17.00 -8.49 8.70
N TYR A 239 -16.89 -9.00 7.49
CA TYR A 239 -17.09 -8.23 6.26
C TYR A 239 -18.58 -8.01 5.97
N PRO A 240 -18.94 -6.91 5.28
CA PRO A 240 -20.29 -6.76 4.77
C PRO A 240 -20.64 -7.93 3.83
N ALA A 241 -21.90 -8.39 3.89
CA ALA A 241 -22.40 -9.39 2.97
C ALA A 241 -22.50 -8.82 1.55
N GLN A 242 -22.37 -9.67 0.53
CA GLN A 242 -22.66 -9.27 -0.85
C GLN A 242 -24.15 -8.87 -0.95
N GLU A 243 -24.42 -7.63 -1.35
CA GLU A 243 -25.74 -7.27 -1.88
C GLU A 243 -25.76 -7.74 -3.35
N HIS A 244 -26.54 -8.78 -3.63
CA HIS A 244 -26.74 -9.33 -4.98
C HIS A 244 -27.71 -8.48 -5.82
#